data_AF-A0A2E0XR52-F1
#
_entry.id   AF-A0A2E0XR52-F1
#
_cell.length_a   1.000
_cell.length_b   1.000
_cell.length_c   1.000
_cell.angle_alpha   90.00
_cell.angle_beta   90.00
_cell.angle_gamma   90.00
#
_symmetry.space_group_name_H-M   'P 1'
#
loop_
_entity.id
_entity.type
_entity.pdbx_description
1 polymer ?
#
loop_
_entity_poly.entity_id
_entity_poly.type
_entity_poly.pdbx_seq_one_letter_code
_entity_poly.pdbx_strand_id
1 'polypeptide(L)'
;MKNNVSRRLIILLTTLLISYSMLWADDGKISGYFIGDYYHMLSSHDENLEGRNGFQYHRIYFQCDCKIKENDNSPNDLAVRLRFEMNGDSLPEKGDKIKPCVKNGYLKWKNSDWNTDVLLGLSGTLVLANTEKFWGDRALSKTPEDLHKFVSSTDFGIAIKGSLADKPINYHVMLVNGSGTKADADSDKKSVFSACLKTGWWFADRVLCRRRNRR
;
A
#
# COMPACT_ATOMS: atom_id res chain seq x y z
N MET A 1 24.19 -33.57 34.21
CA MET A 1 23.17 -32.68 34.83
C MET A 1 23.22 -31.21 34.37
N LYS A 2 24.32 -30.69 33.80
CA LYS A 2 24.45 -29.28 33.37
C LYS A 2 23.54 -28.85 32.19
N ASN A 3 23.24 -29.75 31.26
CA ASN A 3 22.51 -29.43 30.02
C ASN A 3 20.98 -29.24 30.20
N ASN A 4 20.40 -29.80 31.27
CA ASN A 4 18.95 -29.68 31.51
C ASN A 4 18.59 -28.33 32.13
N VAL A 5 19.50 -27.72 32.90
CA VAL A 5 19.28 -26.41 33.54
C VAL A 5 19.37 -25.30 32.49
N SER A 6 20.36 -25.33 31.60
CA SER A 6 20.48 -24.35 30.51
C SER A 6 19.32 -24.43 29.52
N ARG A 7 18.87 -25.64 29.17
CA ARG A 7 17.71 -25.84 28.27
C ARG A 7 16.40 -25.33 28.89
N ARG A 8 16.18 -25.53 30.20
CA ARG A 8 15.02 -24.97 30.92
C ARG A 8 15.08 -23.45 31.01
N LEU A 9 16.27 -22.88 31.22
CA LEU A 9 16.48 -21.44 31.26
C LEU A 9 16.18 -20.77 29.91
N ILE A 10 16.63 -21.39 28.80
CA ILE A 10 16.35 -20.89 27.44
C ILE A 10 14.85 -20.93 27.13
N ILE A 11 14.16 -22.00 27.51
CA ILE A 11 12.71 -22.10 27.33
C ILE A 11 12.00 -21.00 28.13
N LEU A 12 12.38 -20.77 29.40
CA LEU A 12 11.81 -19.70 30.22
C LEU A 12 12.06 -18.30 29.64
N LEU A 13 13.28 -18.03 29.16
CA LEU A 13 13.61 -16.74 28.55
C LEU A 13 12.84 -16.49 27.26
N THR A 14 12.69 -17.53 26.43
CA THR A 14 11.95 -17.43 25.17
C THR A 14 10.46 -17.22 25.42
N THR A 15 9.87 -17.94 26.38
CA THR A 15 8.47 -17.71 26.77
C THR A 15 8.26 -16.33 27.37
N LEU A 16 9.22 -15.80 28.14
CA LEU A 16 9.15 -14.46 28.71
C LEU A 16 9.21 -13.39 27.60
N LEU A 17 10.09 -13.55 26.61
CA LEU A 17 10.19 -12.66 25.44
C LEU A 17 8.90 -12.66 24.59
N ILE A 18 8.30 -13.83 24.40
CA ILE A 18 7.04 -13.99 23.65
C ILE A 18 5.88 -13.35 24.43
N SER A 19 5.80 -13.54 25.75
CA SER A 19 4.78 -12.88 26.57
C SER A 19 4.94 -11.35 26.60
N TYR A 20 6.18 -10.85 26.60
CA TYR A 20 6.44 -9.42 26.58
C TYR A 20 6.00 -8.81 25.26
N SER A 21 6.20 -9.47 24.12
CA SER A 21 5.77 -8.94 22.82
C SER A 21 4.24 -8.92 22.60
N MET A 22 3.48 -9.78 23.29
CA MET A 22 2.00 -9.76 23.23
C MET A 22 1.37 -8.57 23.98
N LEU A 23 2.06 -7.99 24.97
CA LEU A 23 1.53 -6.88 25.76
C LEU A 23 1.54 -5.52 25.00
N TRP A 24 2.32 -5.41 23.92
CA TRP A 24 2.51 -4.18 23.14
C TRP A 24 1.69 -4.17 21.84
N ALA A 25 0.96 -5.25 21.55
CA ALA A 25 0.16 -5.39 20.35
C ALA A 25 -1.26 -4.83 20.58
N ASP A 26 -1.56 -3.68 19.98
CA ASP A 26 -2.93 -3.14 19.87
C ASP A 26 -3.76 -3.96 18.85
N ASP A 27 -5.06 -3.67 18.75
CA ASP A 27 -6.00 -4.26 17.77
C ASP A 27 -5.42 -4.23 16.34
N GLY A 28 -4.89 -5.38 15.92
CA GLY A 28 -4.42 -5.60 14.56
C GLY A 28 -5.60 -5.72 13.62
N LYS A 29 -5.67 -4.84 12.61
CA LYS A 29 -6.69 -4.91 11.57
C LYS A 29 -6.17 -5.72 10.39
N ILE A 30 -6.73 -6.91 10.23
CA ILE A 30 -6.56 -7.72 9.02
C ILE A 30 -7.68 -7.34 8.04
N SER A 31 -7.32 -7.06 6.80
CA SER A 31 -8.27 -6.74 5.72
C SER A 31 -7.76 -7.24 4.39
N GLY A 32 -8.66 -7.49 3.45
CA GLY A 32 -8.29 -7.97 2.13
C GLY A 32 -9.51 -7.96 1.21
N TYR A 33 -9.24 -8.04 -0.09
CA TYR A 33 -10.27 -8.27 -1.09
C TYR A 33 -9.69 -9.04 -2.26
N PHE A 34 -10.55 -9.73 -2.99
CA PHE A 34 -10.17 -10.37 -4.24
C PHE A 34 -11.16 -9.98 -5.33
N ILE A 35 -10.67 -9.96 -6.57
CA ILE A 35 -11.44 -9.76 -7.78
C ILE A 35 -11.24 -11.01 -8.62
N GLY A 36 -12.34 -11.69 -8.92
CA GLY A 36 -12.35 -12.85 -9.79
C GLY A 36 -13.44 -12.72 -10.83
N ASP A 37 -13.15 -13.21 -12.02
CA ASP A 37 -13.96 -13.05 -13.21
C ASP A 37 -14.15 -14.40 -13.91
N TYR A 38 -15.26 -14.53 -14.61
CA TYR A 38 -15.49 -15.61 -15.55
C TYR A 38 -15.37 -15.06 -16.96
N TYR A 39 -14.56 -15.71 -17.79
CA TYR A 39 -14.43 -15.34 -19.20
C TYR A 39 -14.86 -16.47 -20.11
N HIS A 40 -15.35 -16.09 -21.28
CA HIS A 40 -15.59 -16.97 -22.42
C HIS A 40 -15.15 -16.24 -23.69
N MET A 41 -14.11 -16.77 -24.34
CA MET A 41 -13.47 -16.15 -25.48
C MET A 41 -14.15 -16.62 -26.77
N LEU A 42 -15.04 -15.80 -27.33
CA LEU A 42 -15.79 -16.15 -28.54
C LEU A 42 -14.93 -16.09 -29.81
N SER A 43 -14.00 -15.13 -29.88
CA SER A 43 -13.01 -15.01 -30.94
C SER A 43 -11.80 -14.23 -30.45
N SER A 44 -10.61 -14.55 -30.97
CA SER A 44 -9.32 -13.99 -30.59
C SER A 44 -8.39 -13.99 -31.79
N HIS A 45 -7.42 -13.06 -31.83
CA HIS A 45 -6.40 -13.03 -32.88
C HIS A 45 -5.42 -14.21 -32.79
N ASP A 46 -5.41 -14.92 -31.66
CA ASP A 46 -4.67 -16.18 -31.46
C ASP A 46 -5.67 -17.34 -31.40
N GLU A 47 -5.60 -18.23 -32.40
CA GLU A 47 -6.45 -19.42 -32.53
C GLU A 47 -6.40 -20.30 -31.28
N ASN A 48 -5.29 -20.29 -30.53
CA ASN A 48 -5.18 -21.08 -29.31
C ASN A 48 -6.11 -20.57 -28.22
N LEU A 49 -6.51 -19.29 -28.23
CA LEU A 49 -7.33 -18.66 -27.20
C LEU A 49 -8.84 -18.72 -27.52
N GLU A 50 -9.23 -19.04 -28.76
CA GLU A 50 -10.63 -19.12 -29.17
C GLU A 50 -11.36 -20.29 -28.50
N GLY A 51 -12.61 -20.06 -28.09
CA GLY A 51 -13.47 -21.05 -27.43
C GLY A 51 -13.11 -21.36 -25.97
N ARG A 52 -12.04 -20.76 -25.40
CA ARG A 52 -11.68 -20.99 -24.00
C ARG A 52 -12.65 -20.31 -23.05
N ASN A 53 -12.94 -20.98 -21.94
CA ASN A 53 -13.54 -20.38 -20.75
C ASN A 53 -12.80 -20.76 -19.48
N GLY A 54 -13.01 -19.97 -18.45
CA GLY A 54 -12.45 -20.26 -17.15
C GLY A 54 -12.83 -19.24 -16.10
N PHE A 55 -12.66 -19.65 -14.85
CA PHE A 55 -12.63 -18.74 -13.72
C PHE A 55 -11.21 -18.27 -13.50
N GLN A 56 -11.05 -16.97 -13.28
CA GLN A 56 -9.76 -16.36 -13.09
C GLN A 56 -9.79 -15.39 -11.92
N TYR A 57 -8.69 -15.33 -11.17
CA TYR A 57 -8.42 -14.21 -10.27
C TYR A 57 -7.65 -13.12 -11.02
N HIS A 58 -8.21 -11.91 -11.10
CA HIS A 58 -7.47 -10.75 -11.58
C HIS A 58 -6.53 -10.23 -10.50
N ARG A 59 -7.01 -10.14 -9.25
CA ARG A 59 -6.20 -9.63 -8.16
C ARG A 59 -6.67 -10.09 -6.79
N ILE A 60 -5.72 -10.45 -5.93
CA ILE A 60 -5.96 -10.72 -4.52
C ILE A 60 -5.07 -9.79 -3.70
N TYR A 61 -5.68 -9.07 -2.76
CA TYR A 61 -4.99 -8.24 -1.79
C TYR A 61 -5.20 -8.77 -0.39
N PHE A 62 -4.11 -8.83 0.35
CA PHE A 62 -4.11 -9.10 1.79
C PHE A 62 -3.34 -7.99 2.49
N GLN A 63 -3.90 -7.48 3.60
CA GLN A 63 -3.34 -6.37 4.35
C GLN A 63 -3.46 -6.62 5.85
N CYS A 64 -2.38 -6.34 6.56
CA CYS A 64 -2.32 -6.29 8.00
C CYS A 64 -1.86 -4.90 8.43
N ASP A 65 -2.67 -4.25 9.27
CA ASP A 65 -2.36 -2.97 9.91
C ASP A 65 -2.27 -3.18 11.42
N CYS A 66 -1.11 -2.88 12.00
CA CYS A 66 -0.90 -2.94 13.45
C CYS A 66 -0.56 -1.55 13.96
N LYS A 67 -1.19 -1.12 15.05
CA LYS A 67 -0.76 0.06 15.80
C LYS A 67 0.11 -0.41 16.96
N ILE A 68 1.19 0.31 17.23
CA ILE A 68 2.10 0.00 18.32
C ILE A 68 1.83 1.01 19.41
N LYS A 69 1.34 0.53 20.55
CA LYS A 69 1.17 1.32 21.77
C LYS A 69 2.50 1.31 22.51
N GLU A 70 2.97 2.48 22.91
CA GLU A 70 4.14 2.58 23.80
C GLU A 70 3.74 2.39 25.27
N ASN A 71 2.55 2.86 25.67
CA ASN A 71 1.94 2.67 27.00
C ASN A 71 0.42 2.85 26.91
N ASP A 72 -0.34 2.41 27.92
CA ASP A 72 -1.82 2.50 27.96
C ASP A 72 -2.37 3.93 27.78
N ASN A 73 -1.59 4.95 28.12
CA ASN A 73 -1.95 6.37 28.03
C ASN A 73 -1.22 7.11 26.90
N SER A 74 -0.37 6.44 26.12
CA SER A 74 0.40 7.08 25.05
C SER A 74 -0.41 7.12 23.74
N PRO A 75 -0.38 8.22 22.99
CA PRO A 75 -1.00 8.27 21.66
C PRO A 75 -0.38 7.21 20.72
N ASN A 76 -1.24 6.63 19.87
CA ASN A 76 -0.87 5.64 18.86
C ASN A 76 -0.09 6.27 17.70
N ASP A 77 1.12 6.73 17.97
CA ASP A 77 1.98 7.44 17.03
C ASP A 77 2.73 6.49 16.10
N LEU A 78 2.95 5.24 16.50
CA LEU A 78 3.61 4.23 15.67
C LEU A 78 2.61 3.23 15.08
N ALA A 79 2.76 2.92 13.80
CA ALA A 79 1.94 1.93 13.10
C ALA A 79 2.75 1.19 12.03
N VAL A 80 2.51 -0.11 11.89
CA VAL A 80 3.08 -0.96 10.84
C VAL A 80 2.00 -1.34 9.85
N ARG A 81 2.29 -1.26 8.56
CA ARG A 81 1.43 -1.79 7.49
C ARG A 81 2.21 -2.78 6.64
N LEU A 82 1.63 -3.96 6.46
CA LEU A 82 2.07 -4.95 5.49
C LEU A 82 0.93 -5.25 4.53
N ARG A 83 1.19 -5.12 3.22
CA ARG A 83 0.23 -5.43 2.16
C ARG A 83 0.87 -6.33 1.11
N PHE A 84 0.23 -7.45 0.86
CA PHE A 84 0.57 -8.39 -0.20
C PHE A 84 -0.40 -8.24 -1.36
N GLU A 85 0.14 -8.42 -2.57
CA GLU A 85 -0.58 -8.47 -3.82
C GLU A 85 -0.27 -9.76 -4.55
N MET A 86 -1.30 -10.33 -5.17
CA MET A 86 -1.23 -11.53 -5.97
C MET A 86 -2.01 -11.22 -7.24
N ASN A 87 -1.31 -11.20 -8.37
CA ASN A 87 -1.93 -10.96 -9.67
C ASN A 87 -1.93 -12.27 -10.46
N GLY A 88 -3.06 -12.60 -11.06
CA GLY A 88 -3.15 -13.63 -12.10
C GLY A 88 -3.02 -12.97 -13.47
N ASP A 89 -2.30 -13.60 -14.40
CA ASP A 89 -2.21 -13.12 -15.78
C ASP A 89 -3.58 -13.16 -16.44
N SER A 90 -4.02 -12.03 -17.02
CA SER A 90 -5.38 -11.82 -17.59
C SER A 90 -5.81 -12.87 -18.60
N LEU A 91 -4.86 -13.52 -19.28
CA LEU A 91 -5.06 -14.66 -20.17
C LEU A 91 -3.78 -15.51 -20.15
N PRO A 92 -3.68 -16.51 -19.25
CA PRO A 92 -2.50 -17.34 -19.22
C PRO A 92 -2.45 -18.18 -20.51
N GLU A 93 -1.43 -17.98 -21.34
CA GLU A 93 -1.11 -18.91 -22.43
C GLU A 93 -0.71 -20.29 -21.85
N LYS A 94 -0.08 -20.27 -20.67
CA LYS A 94 0.23 -21.45 -19.83
C LYS A 94 -0.23 -21.19 -18.41
N GLY A 95 -0.75 -22.23 -17.74
CA GLY A 95 -1.22 -22.17 -16.36
C GLY A 95 -0.07 -21.89 -15.38
N ASP A 96 0.22 -20.61 -15.17
CA ASP A 96 1.26 -20.17 -14.23
C ASP A 96 0.71 -20.03 -12.80
N LYS A 97 1.56 -20.29 -11.82
CA LYS A 97 1.19 -20.16 -10.41
C LYS A 97 1.06 -18.67 -10.04
N ILE A 98 0.00 -18.34 -9.31
CA ILE A 98 -0.17 -17.00 -8.72
C ILE A 98 0.94 -16.77 -7.69
N LYS A 99 1.80 -15.77 -7.93
CA LYS A 99 2.93 -15.45 -7.05
C LYS A 99 2.55 -14.29 -6.11
N PRO A 100 2.63 -14.47 -4.78
CA PRO A 100 2.48 -13.35 -3.85
C PRO A 100 3.71 -12.44 -3.90
N CYS A 101 3.47 -11.14 -3.98
CA CYS A 101 4.50 -10.12 -3.84
C CYS A 101 4.12 -9.13 -2.72
N VAL A 102 5.12 -8.56 -2.07
CA VAL A 102 4.90 -7.47 -1.11
C VAL A 102 4.66 -6.21 -1.91
N LYS A 103 3.45 -5.66 -1.84
CA LYS A 103 3.13 -4.39 -2.49
C LYS A 103 3.58 -3.23 -1.64
N ASN A 104 3.23 -3.23 -0.35
CA ASN A 104 3.60 -2.18 0.61
C ASN A 104 4.07 -2.83 1.92
N GLY A 105 5.09 -2.25 2.54
CA GLY A 105 5.63 -2.71 3.80
C GLY A 105 6.39 -1.61 4.48
N TYR A 106 5.76 -0.87 5.39
CA TYR A 106 6.38 0.30 6.01
C TYR A 106 6.02 0.44 7.49
N LEU A 107 6.95 1.04 8.24
CA LEU A 107 6.73 1.60 9.56
C LEU A 107 6.32 3.07 9.39
N LYS A 108 5.24 3.48 10.05
CA LYS A 108 4.75 4.84 10.07
C LYS A 108 4.88 5.41 11.47
N TRP A 109 5.52 6.56 11.57
CA TRP A 109 5.50 7.40 12.75
C TRP A 109 4.67 8.65 12.46
N LYS A 110 3.65 8.89 13.27
CA LYS A 110 2.75 10.03 13.18
C LYS A 110 3.11 11.01 14.27
N ASN A 111 3.32 12.26 13.89
CA ASN A 111 3.41 13.36 14.83
C ASN A 111 2.17 14.24 14.67
N SER A 112 1.32 14.26 15.70
CA SER A 112 0.05 15.00 15.67
C SER A 112 0.24 16.51 15.81
N ASP A 113 1.31 16.97 16.47
CA ASP A 113 1.59 18.39 16.70
C ASP A 113 1.94 19.12 15.40
N TRP A 114 2.69 18.45 14.51
CA TRP A 114 3.10 19.02 13.21
C TRP A 114 2.28 18.47 12.03
N ASN A 115 1.24 17.68 12.30
CA ASN A 115 0.40 17.03 11.29
C ASN A 115 1.22 16.35 10.17
N THR A 116 2.25 15.63 10.60
CA THR A 116 3.27 15.05 9.73
C THR A 116 3.44 13.56 10.04
N ASP A 117 3.40 12.74 9.00
CA ASP A 117 3.70 11.31 9.04
C ASP A 117 5.06 11.07 8.39
N VAL A 118 5.94 10.35 9.10
CA VAL A 118 7.18 9.77 8.56
C VAL A 118 6.94 8.29 8.28
N LEU A 119 7.32 7.84 7.09
CA LEU A 119 7.17 6.49 6.58
C LEU A 119 8.56 5.93 6.28
N LEU A 120 8.87 4.76 6.82
CA LEU A 120 10.13 4.05 6.60
C LEU A 120 9.83 2.68 6.00
N GLY A 121 10.33 2.41 4.80
CA GLY A 121 10.19 1.13 4.11
C GLY A 121 9.54 1.27 2.73
N LEU A 122 8.91 0.17 2.28
CA LEU A 122 8.26 0.06 0.98
C LEU A 122 6.91 0.81 1.01
N SER A 123 6.92 2.05 0.55
CA SER A 123 5.79 2.98 0.64
C SER A 123 5.41 3.56 -0.74
N GLY A 124 4.12 3.86 -0.90
CA GLY A 124 3.55 4.24 -2.19
C GLY A 124 3.83 5.70 -2.54
N THR A 125 4.11 5.98 -3.81
CA THR A 125 4.40 7.33 -4.30
C THR A 125 3.12 8.13 -4.54
N LEU A 126 3.00 9.32 -3.92
CA LEU A 126 1.77 10.14 -4.02
C LEU A 126 1.58 10.81 -5.39
N VAL A 127 2.66 11.00 -6.16
CA VAL A 127 2.61 11.56 -7.53
C VAL A 127 1.59 10.79 -8.37
N LEU A 128 1.75 9.47 -8.41
CA LEU A 128 0.90 8.60 -9.22
C LEU A 128 -0.56 8.60 -8.73
N ALA A 129 -0.77 8.57 -7.42
CA ALA A 129 -2.12 8.59 -6.84
C ALA A 129 -2.88 9.90 -7.14
N ASN A 130 -2.19 11.03 -7.16
CA ASN A 130 -2.79 12.33 -7.51
C ASN A 130 -3.09 12.42 -9.00
N THR A 131 -2.14 12.02 -9.85
CA THR A 131 -2.34 11.99 -11.30
C THR A 131 -3.49 11.06 -11.68
N GLU A 132 -3.57 9.86 -11.09
CA GLU A 132 -4.67 8.91 -11.31
C GLU A 132 -6.03 9.45 -10.88
N LYS A 133 -6.09 10.15 -9.74
CA LYS A 133 -7.34 10.78 -9.28
C LYS A 133 -7.80 11.88 -10.24
N PHE A 134 -6.87 12.63 -10.81
CA PHE A 134 -7.18 13.63 -11.83
C PHE A 134 -7.59 12.98 -13.17
N TRP A 135 -6.93 11.88 -13.54
CA TRP A 135 -7.21 11.11 -14.76
C TRP A 135 -8.59 10.44 -14.74
N GLY A 136 -9.10 10.08 -13.56
CA GLY A 136 -10.48 9.63 -13.36
C GLY A 136 -10.78 8.19 -13.81
N ASP A 137 -10.15 7.70 -14.88
CA ASP A 137 -10.48 6.41 -15.51
C ASP A 137 -9.29 5.44 -15.61
N ARG A 138 -8.75 5.01 -14.46
CA ARG A 138 -7.78 3.89 -14.42
C ARG A 138 -8.37 2.57 -14.94
N ALA A 139 -9.70 2.45 -14.97
CA ALA A 139 -10.39 1.29 -15.51
C ALA A 139 -10.28 1.19 -17.04
N LEU A 140 -10.14 2.32 -17.75
CA LEU A 140 -10.06 2.36 -19.21
C LEU A 140 -8.62 2.33 -19.71
N SER A 141 -7.73 3.13 -19.11
CA SER A 141 -6.32 3.19 -19.52
C SER A 141 -5.38 3.55 -18.37
N LYS A 142 -4.16 3.03 -18.43
CA LYS A 142 -3.08 3.43 -17.52
C LYS A 142 -2.70 4.90 -17.81
N THR A 143 -2.34 5.65 -16.78
CA THR A 143 -1.82 7.01 -16.96
C THR A 143 -0.52 6.96 -17.78
N PRO A 144 -0.18 8.01 -18.55
CA PRO A 144 1.08 8.04 -19.33
C PRO A 144 2.31 7.78 -18.45
N GLU A 145 2.30 8.27 -17.21
CA GLU A 145 3.34 8.06 -16.22
C GLU A 145 3.50 6.58 -15.81
N ASP A 146 2.38 5.86 -15.59
CA ASP A 146 2.36 4.43 -15.27
C ASP A 146 2.69 3.57 -16.49
N LEU A 147 2.22 3.99 -17.68
CA LEU A 147 2.46 3.30 -18.94
C LEU A 147 3.95 3.31 -19.33
N HIS A 148 4.60 4.48 -19.20
CA HIS A 148 6.03 4.65 -19.49
C HIS A 148 6.94 4.31 -18.30
N LYS A 149 6.38 3.89 -17.16
CA LYS A 149 7.13 3.52 -15.94
C LYS A 149 8.07 4.64 -15.44
N PHE A 150 7.68 5.90 -15.62
CA PHE A 150 8.49 7.04 -15.20
C PHE A 150 8.61 7.13 -13.67
N VAL A 151 7.58 6.68 -12.96
CA VAL A 151 7.53 6.66 -11.50
C VAL A 151 7.04 5.29 -11.04
N SER A 152 7.78 4.65 -10.14
CA SER A 152 7.31 3.41 -9.50
C SER A 152 6.13 3.73 -8.56
N SER A 153 5.08 2.90 -8.59
CA SER A 153 3.91 3.08 -7.71
C SER A 153 4.26 2.90 -6.23
N THR A 154 5.25 2.04 -5.93
CA THR A 154 5.78 1.82 -4.59
C THR A 154 7.29 1.68 -4.66
N ASP A 155 8.02 2.26 -3.70
CA ASP A 155 9.47 2.15 -3.62
C ASP A 155 9.94 2.09 -2.16
N PHE A 156 11.11 1.49 -1.95
CA PHE A 156 11.69 1.35 -0.61
C PHE A 156 12.49 2.60 -0.27
N GLY A 157 12.18 3.22 0.87
CA GLY A 157 12.88 4.42 1.30
C GLY A 157 12.30 5.09 2.53
N ILE A 158 12.65 6.37 2.67
CA ILE A 158 12.13 7.26 3.72
C ILE A 158 11.21 8.26 3.04
N ALA A 159 10.00 8.42 3.57
CA ALA A 159 9.02 9.35 3.07
C ALA A 159 8.42 10.19 4.18
N ILE A 160 8.25 11.49 3.94
CA ILE A 160 7.65 12.43 4.87
C ILE A 160 6.46 13.04 4.15
N LYS A 161 5.27 12.92 4.76
CA LYS A 161 4.05 13.51 4.24
C LYS A 161 3.32 14.28 5.33
N GLY A 162 2.61 15.32 4.95
CA GLY A 162 1.78 16.06 5.87
C GLY A 162 0.89 17.06 5.16
N SER A 163 0.12 17.79 5.95
CA SER A 163 -0.65 18.94 5.49
C SER A 163 -0.28 20.13 6.35
N LEU A 164 0.02 21.26 5.72
CA LEU A 164 0.18 22.52 6.45
C LEU A 164 -1.17 22.84 7.09
N ALA A 165 -1.20 22.98 8.42
CA ALA A 165 -2.43 23.08 9.22
C ALA A 165 -3.40 24.17 8.73
N ASP A 166 -2.89 25.25 8.15
CA ASP A 166 -3.67 26.42 7.72
C ASP A 166 -3.85 26.57 6.20
N LYS A 167 -3.27 25.68 5.40
CA LYS A 167 -3.35 25.76 3.94
C LYS A 167 -3.76 24.42 3.35
N PRO A 168 -4.53 24.39 2.26
CA PRO A 168 -4.89 23.14 1.62
C PRO A 168 -3.72 22.59 0.78
N ILE A 169 -2.52 22.54 1.35
CA ILE A 169 -1.31 22.05 0.69
C ILE A 169 -0.89 20.78 1.41
N ASN A 170 -0.97 19.65 0.70
CA ASN A 170 -0.33 18.42 1.13
C ASN A 170 1.04 18.36 0.49
N TYR A 171 2.03 17.95 1.27
CA TYR A 171 3.37 17.70 0.79
C TYR A 171 3.71 16.22 0.98
N HIS A 172 4.51 15.68 0.10
CA HIS A 172 5.07 14.35 0.19
C HIS A 172 6.46 14.33 -0.43
N VAL A 173 7.47 14.13 0.41
CA VAL A 173 8.87 14.04 0.01
C VAL A 173 9.32 12.63 0.27
N MET A 174 9.92 11.97 -0.71
CA MET A 174 10.44 10.61 -0.59
C MET A 174 11.89 10.56 -1.07
N LEU A 175 12.73 9.87 -0.32
CA LEU A 175 14.07 9.45 -0.72
C LEU A 175 14.03 7.93 -0.84
N VAL A 176 14.15 7.43 -2.06
CA VAL A 176 13.88 6.03 -2.40
C VAL A 176 15.02 5.42 -3.20
N ASN A 177 15.07 4.11 -3.18
CA ASN A 177 16.06 3.33 -3.89
C ASN A 177 15.86 3.35 -5.41
N GLY A 178 14.62 3.49 -5.91
CA GLY A 178 14.37 3.64 -7.35
C GLY A 178 14.18 2.33 -8.10
N SER A 179 14.23 1.19 -7.40
CA SER A 179 14.03 -0.18 -7.92
C SER A 179 12.61 -0.72 -7.70
N GLY A 180 11.75 0.05 -7.04
CA GLY A 180 10.35 -0.29 -6.80
C GLY A 180 10.16 -1.40 -5.77
N THR A 181 9.48 -2.48 -6.15
CA THR A 181 9.25 -3.66 -5.27
C THR A 181 10.34 -4.73 -5.41
N LYS A 182 11.40 -4.48 -6.20
CA LYS A 182 12.51 -5.42 -6.40
C LYS A 182 13.63 -5.12 -5.41
N ALA A 183 14.45 -6.13 -5.11
CA ALA A 183 15.67 -5.91 -4.36
C ALA A 183 16.62 -5.02 -5.18
N ASP A 184 17.21 -4.02 -4.54
CA ASP A 184 18.21 -3.13 -5.15
C ASP A 184 19.45 -3.94 -5.54
N ALA A 185 19.82 -3.87 -6.81
CA ALA A 185 21.10 -4.36 -7.33
C ALA A 185 22.04 -3.22 -7.73
N ASP A 186 21.61 -1.97 -7.53
CA ASP A 186 22.29 -0.76 -7.99
C ASP A 186 22.42 0.28 -6.87
N SER A 187 23.40 1.17 -6.99
CA SER A 187 23.76 2.19 -5.99
C SER A 187 23.02 3.53 -6.17
N ASP A 188 22.35 3.72 -7.30
CA ASP A 188 21.67 4.96 -7.63
C ASP A 188 20.42 5.17 -6.77
N LYS A 189 20.40 6.27 -6.00
CA LYS A 189 19.25 6.66 -5.16
C LYS A 189 18.40 7.71 -5.90
N LYS A 190 17.09 7.53 -5.91
CA LYS A 190 16.13 8.48 -6.51
C LYS A 190 15.46 9.30 -5.42
N SER A 191 15.41 10.62 -5.61
CA SER A 191 14.58 11.50 -4.79
C SER A 191 13.30 11.84 -5.55
N VAL A 192 12.17 11.71 -4.87
CA VAL A 192 10.86 12.04 -5.42
C VAL A 192 10.21 13.10 -4.54
N PHE A 193 9.90 14.25 -5.13
CA PHE A 193 9.19 15.32 -4.46
C PHE A 193 7.80 15.48 -5.08
N SER A 194 6.78 15.58 -4.25
CA SER A 194 5.41 15.85 -4.68
C SER A 194 4.77 16.87 -3.73
N ALA A 195 4.25 17.95 -4.31
CA ALA A 195 3.38 18.89 -3.61
C ALA A 195 2.03 18.90 -4.32
N CYS A 196 0.95 18.82 -3.54
CA CYS A 196 -0.41 18.83 -4.06
C CYS A 196 -1.25 19.86 -3.32
N LEU A 197 -1.74 20.84 -4.07
CA LEU A 197 -2.78 21.74 -3.62
C LEU A 197 -4.11 20.98 -3.65
N LYS A 198 -4.73 20.78 -2.49
CA LYS A 198 -6.16 20.52 -2.38
C LYS A 198 -6.88 21.77 -2.89
N THR A 199 -7.14 21.86 -4.19
CA THR A 199 -8.20 22.74 -4.66
C THR A 199 -9.50 22.18 -4.12
N GLY A 200 -9.96 22.75 -3.00
CA GLY A 200 -11.24 22.37 -2.43
C GLY A 200 -12.30 22.51 -3.52
N TRP A 201 -13.11 21.47 -3.69
CA TRP A 201 -14.37 21.48 -4.42
C TRP A 201 -15.42 22.44 -3.80
N TRP A 202 -14.97 23.53 -3.20
CA TRP A 202 -15.79 24.55 -2.55
C TRP A 202 -16.73 25.29 -3.51
N PHE A 203 -16.46 25.21 -4.82
CA PHE A 203 -17.33 25.77 -5.86
C PHE A 203 -18.43 24.81 -6.34
N ALA A 204 -18.22 23.50 -6.32
CA ALA A 204 -19.18 22.53 -6.89
C ALA A 204 -20.35 22.23 -5.93
N ASP A 205 -20.07 22.13 -4.62
CA ASP A 205 -21.10 21.74 -3.63
C ASP A 205 -22.18 22.81 -3.43
N ARG A 206 -21.85 24.10 -3.61
CA ARG A 206 -22.83 25.18 -3.45
C ARG A 206 -23.83 25.27 -4.61
N VAL A 207 -23.44 24.82 -5.80
CA VAL A 207 -24.31 24.80 -6.99
C VAL A 207 -25.25 23.59 -6.95
N LEU A 208 -24.78 22.44 -6.49
CA LEU A 208 -25.60 21.22 -6.40
C LEU A 208 -26.55 21.23 -5.19
N CYS A 209 -26.14 21.79 -4.05
CA CYS A 209 -26.98 21.84 -2.85
C CYS A 209 -28.18 22.82 -3.00
N ARG A 210 -28.04 23.89 -3.81
CA ARG A 210 -29.13 24.85 -4.05
C ARG A 210 -30.26 24.30 -4.94
N ARG A 211 -30.02 23.19 -5.65
CA ARG A 211 -31.02 22.55 -6.53
C ARG A 211 -31.88 21.51 -5.81
N ARG A 212 -31.48 21.06 -4.61
CA ARG A 212 -32.21 20.03 -3.83
C ARG A 212 -33.24 20.62 -2.85
N ASN A 213 -33.16 21.92 -2.53
CA ASN A 213 -34.09 22.64 -1.65
C ASN A 213 -35.19 23.44 -2.39
N ARG A 214 -35.43 23.13 -3.67
CA ARG A 214 -36.60 23.59 -4.43
C ARG A 214 -37.29 22.40 -5.09
N ARG A 215 -37.84 21.50 -4.28
CA ARG A 215 -38.97 20.64 -4.60
C ARG A 215 -39.76 20.40 -3.33
#